data_AF-A0A1K0FIE9-F1
#
_entry.id   AF-A0A1K0FIE9-F1
#
_cell.length_a   1.000
_cell.length_b   1.000
_cell.length_c   1.000
_cell.angle_alpha   90.00
_cell.angle_beta   90.00
_cell.angle_gamma   90.00
#
_symmetry.space_group_name_H-M   'P 1'
#
loop_
_entity.id
_entity.type
_entity.pdbx_description
1 polymer ?
#
loop_
_entity_poly.entity_id
_entity_poly.type
_entity_poly.pdbx_seq_one_letter_code
_entity_poly.pdbx_strand_id
1 'polypeptide(L)'
;MVRTYGPDLAALCRAGTALLPDIAGLGLSAGHIAGSPPAGSTPRTRFSSDPSGSRLESAQYTLDEGPCRDAAASRAPVLAADLTGASWTRRWPRFTPAALRAGIKAVYALPLHAGGVRHDGAVDLYHHAPGRLDGSAVERSAVAFAAAVTELLTLERLELDFAEAFAAGRLGDTVLDMAAGKPVSGPAALVSDIPGLPLARWFDRSTLAIVRRQVAALSAGHGLTHAAGHGWVLAVHEAMTNAVWHGGGHGQLLLWRRDGRLWCEISDHGPGIGHTAEPGCRPDPRGGRAERRGLWLIQRACTSLDITTDTTGSRLLLSYRLQHPQSS
;
A
#
# COMPACT_ATOMS: atom_id res chain seq x y z
N MET A 1 24.12 -8.38 1.06
CA MET A 1 23.89 -6.92 1.13
C MET A 1 22.38 -6.59 1.13
N VAL A 2 21.58 -7.27 1.95
CA VAL A 2 20.09 -7.14 2.00
C VAL A 2 19.65 -6.48 3.32
N ARG A 3 20.45 -5.52 3.82
CA ARG A 3 20.23 -4.80 5.09
C ARG A 3 19.85 -3.32 4.89
N THR A 4 19.72 -2.87 3.64
CA THR A 4 19.84 -1.44 3.30
C THR A 4 18.56 -0.79 2.77
N TYR A 5 17.51 -1.57 2.49
CA TYR A 5 16.32 -1.03 1.82
C TYR A 5 15.24 -0.70 2.87
N GLY A 6 15.39 0.49 3.47
CA GLY A 6 14.27 1.18 4.13
C GLY A 6 13.18 1.59 3.12
N PRO A 7 12.30 2.57 3.43
CA PRO A 7 11.20 3.11 2.62
C PRO A 7 11.71 3.93 1.44
N ASP A 8 12.90 3.61 0.91
CA ASP A 8 13.38 4.19 -0.32
C ASP A 8 12.55 3.61 -1.46
N LEU A 9 11.56 4.40 -1.89
CA LEU A 9 10.71 4.12 -3.05
C LEU A 9 11.55 3.71 -4.28
N ALA A 10 12.70 4.36 -4.49
CA ALA A 10 13.59 4.03 -5.60
C ALA A 10 14.28 2.67 -5.40
N ALA A 11 14.58 2.27 -4.16
CA ALA A 11 15.09 0.93 -3.87
C ALA A 11 14.04 -0.15 -4.13
N LEU A 12 12.79 0.07 -3.71
CA LEU A 12 11.69 -0.85 -4.03
C LEU A 12 11.54 -0.98 -5.55
N CYS A 13 11.53 0.14 -6.29
CA CYS A 13 11.42 0.09 -7.73
C CYS A 13 12.60 -0.60 -8.42
N ARG A 14 13.84 -0.39 -7.93
CA ARG A 14 15.01 -1.17 -8.39
C ARG A 14 14.81 -2.66 -8.12
N ALA A 15 14.33 -3.06 -6.94
CA ALA A 15 14.05 -4.47 -6.65
C ALA A 15 12.94 -5.05 -7.54
N GLY A 16 11.90 -4.27 -7.84
CA GLY A 16 10.82 -4.64 -8.75
C GLY A 16 11.32 -5.06 -10.13
N THR A 17 12.33 -4.35 -10.66
CA THR A 17 12.95 -4.72 -11.95
C THR A 17 13.61 -6.10 -11.94
N ALA A 18 14.07 -6.60 -10.79
CA ALA A 18 14.68 -7.91 -10.68
C ALA A 18 13.65 -9.05 -10.53
N LEU A 19 12.41 -8.75 -10.18
CA LEU A 19 11.37 -9.75 -9.85
C LEU A 19 10.37 -10.01 -10.96
N LEU A 20 10.27 -9.07 -11.88
CA LEU A 20 9.46 -9.17 -13.08
C LEU A 20 10.45 -9.48 -14.21
N PRO A 21 10.85 -10.76 -14.39
CA PRO A 21 11.73 -11.12 -15.48
C PRO A 21 11.08 -10.71 -16.80
N ASP A 22 11.91 -10.39 -17.78
CA ASP A 22 11.53 -10.00 -19.15
C ASP A 22 10.92 -8.61 -19.32
N ILE A 23 10.82 -7.78 -18.27
CA ILE A 23 10.53 -6.35 -18.44
C ILE A 23 11.74 -5.63 -19.04
N ALA A 24 11.49 -4.78 -20.03
CA ALA A 24 12.46 -3.86 -20.61
C ALA A 24 12.73 -2.65 -19.70
N GLY A 25 11.73 -2.26 -18.91
CA GLY A 25 11.83 -1.13 -18.00
C GLY A 25 10.60 -0.97 -17.11
N LEU A 26 10.77 -0.17 -16.08
CA LEU A 26 9.79 0.18 -15.06
C LEU A 26 9.74 1.71 -14.94
N GLY A 27 8.54 2.27 -15.09
CA GLY A 27 8.22 3.66 -14.79
C GLY A 27 7.31 3.76 -13.58
N LEU A 28 7.48 4.80 -12.78
CA LEU A 28 6.55 5.16 -11.73
C LEU A 28 6.23 6.63 -11.83
N SER A 29 4.95 6.94 -12.02
CA SER A 29 4.43 8.30 -11.96
C SER A 29 3.39 8.37 -10.85
N ALA A 30 3.52 9.36 -9.97
CA ALA A 30 2.58 9.58 -8.87
C ALA A 30 2.35 11.06 -8.62
N GLY A 31 1.10 11.42 -8.35
CA GLY A 31 0.61 12.73 -7.96
C GLY A 31 -0.10 12.69 -6.61
N HIS A 32 -0.95 13.67 -6.34
CA HIS A 32 -1.67 13.74 -5.07
C HIS A 32 -2.72 12.63 -4.92
N ILE A 33 -3.20 12.43 -3.70
CA ILE A 33 -4.35 11.55 -3.44
C ILE A 33 -5.58 12.15 -4.12
N ALA A 34 -6.29 11.32 -4.88
CA ALA A 34 -7.53 11.71 -5.54
C ALA A 34 -8.55 12.18 -4.49
N GLY A 35 -8.96 13.45 -4.56
CA GLY A 35 -9.90 14.07 -3.62
C GLY A 35 -9.27 15.05 -2.61
N SER A 36 -7.94 15.17 -2.56
CA SER A 36 -7.25 16.24 -1.79
C SER A 36 -6.90 17.44 -2.68
N PRO A 37 -7.19 18.69 -2.25
CA PRO A 37 -6.88 19.89 -3.02
C PRO A 37 -5.39 20.30 -2.95
N PRO A 38 -4.87 20.99 -3.99
CA PRO A 38 -5.60 21.43 -5.18
C PRO A 38 -5.75 20.30 -6.20
N ALA A 39 -6.99 20.11 -6.67
CA ALA A 39 -7.26 19.33 -7.87
C ALA A 39 -6.52 19.98 -9.04
N GLY A 40 -5.50 19.32 -9.56
CA GLY A 40 -4.66 19.86 -10.65
C GLY A 40 -3.16 19.61 -10.52
N SER A 41 -2.66 18.97 -9.45
CA SER A 41 -1.26 18.53 -9.46
C SER A 41 -1.11 17.37 -10.44
N THR A 42 -0.34 17.56 -11.50
CA THR A 42 -0.09 16.52 -12.47
C THR A 42 0.83 15.46 -11.89
N PRO A 43 0.58 14.15 -12.13
CA PRO A 43 1.48 13.09 -11.72
C PRO A 43 2.91 13.39 -12.17
N ARG A 44 3.88 13.23 -11.27
CA ARG A 44 5.31 13.42 -11.60
C ARG A 44 5.98 12.07 -11.62
N THR A 45 6.93 11.89 -12.55
CA THR A 45 7.80 10.71 -12.54
C THR A 45 8.57 10.67 -11.22
N ARG A 46 8.30 9.63 -10.42
CA ARG A 46 8.99 9.35 -9.15
C ARG A 46 10.17 8.43 -9.37
N PHE A 47 10.09 7.54 -10.35
CA PHE A 47 11.15 6.59 -10.67
C PHE A 47 11.11 6.20 -12.15
N SER A 48 12.29 5.91 -12.70
CA SER A 48 12.43 5.14 -13.93
C SER A 48 13.67 4.26 -13.86
N SER A 49 13.55 3.01 -14.32
CA SER A 49 14.67 2.05 -14.32
C SER A 49 15.77 2.41 -15.31
N ASP A 50 15.43 3.09 -16.40
CA ASP A 50 16.31 3.32 -17.53
C ASP A 50 15.91 4.61 -18.30
N PRO A 51 16.82 5.15 -19.13
CA PRO A 51 16.55 6.38 -19.88
C PRO A 51 15.38 6.27 -20.88
N SER A 52 15.05 5.08 -21.40
CA SER A 52 13.92 4.89 -22.31
C SER A 52 12.60 4.95 -21.55
N GLY A 53 12.51 4.33 -20.38
CA GLY A 53 11.38 4.50 -19.47
C GLY A 53 11.11 5.98 -19.14
N SER A 54 12.14 6.74 -18.78
CA SER A 54 12.01 8.17 -18.42
C SER A 54 11.48 9.01 -19.60
N ARG A 55 11.92 8.72 -20.82
CA ARG A 55 11.39 9.36 -22.04
C ARG A 55 9.92 9.00 -22.29
N LEU A 56 9.52 7.75 -22.04
CA LEU A 56 8.13 7.31 -22.21
C LEU A 56 7.21 7.88 -21.15
N GLU A 57 7.61 7.93 -19.88
CA GLU A 57 6.88 8.65 -18.82
C GLU A 57 6.67 10.13 -19.21
N SER A 58 7.74 10.80 -19.67
CA SER A 58 7.67 12.19 -20.12
C SER A 58 6.77 12.37 -21.36
N ALA A 59 6.77 11.39 -22.27
CA ALA A 59 5.94 11.40 -23.45
C ALA A 59 4.45 11.29 -23.09
N GLN A 60 4.08 10.44 -22.14
CA GLN A 60 2.69 10.31 -21.71
C GLN A 60 2.11 11.63 -21.19
N TYR A 61 2.92 12.36 -20.43
CA TYR A 61 2.57 13.69 -19.94
C TYR A 61 2.49 14.72 -21.08
N THR A 62 3.54 14.82 -21.88
CA THR A 62 3.65 15.83 -22.97
C THR A 62 2.54 15.65 -24.02
N LEU A 63 2.18 14.40 -24.29
CA LEU A 63 1.18 14.04 -25.28
C LEU A 63 -0.23 14.04 -24.70
N ASP A 64 -0.39 14.09 -23.37
CA ASP A 64 -1.68 13.90 -22.69
C ASP A 64 -2.40 12.60 -23.13
N GLU A 65 -1.61 11.56 -23.43
CA GLU A 65 -2.04 10.26 -23.94
C GLU A 65 -1.14 9.17 -23.36
N GLY A 66 -1.71 8.04 -22.95
CA GLY A 66 -0.90 6.87 -22.62
C GLY A 66 -1.50 5.97 -21.54
N PRO A 67 -0.88 4.80 -21.35
CA PRO A 67 -1.34 3.77 -20.43
C PRO A 67 -1.37 4.24 -18.96
N CYS A 68 -0.36 4.95 -18.44
CA CYS A 68 -0.34 5.48 -17.07
C CYS A 68 -1.52 6.42 -16.82
N ARG A 69 -1.79 7.32 -17.77
CA ARG A 69 -2.90 8.28 -17.67
C ARG A 69 -4.24 7.58 -17.67
N ASP A 70 -4.44 6.63 -18.59
CA ASP A 70 -5.67 5.86 -18.68
C ASP A 70 -5.88 4.99 -17.44
N ALA A 71 -4.82 4.39 -16.88
CA ALA A 71 -4.87 3.60 -15.66
C ALA A 71 -5.21 4.48 -14.45
N ALA A 72 -4.55 5.64 -14.31
CA ALA A 72 -4.84 6.60 -13.25
C ALA A 72 -6.28 7.16 -13.34
N ALA A 73 -6.78 7.41 -14.56
CA ALA A 73 -8.14 7.92 -14.76
C ALA A 73 -9.22 6.84 -14.53
N SER A 74 -9.04 5.65 -15.11
CA SER A 74 -10.02 4.55 -15.04
C SER A 74 -9.96 3.78 -13.72
N ARG A 75 -8.86 3.89 -12.96
CA ARG A 75 -8.57 3.10 -11.76
C ARG A 75 -8.58 1.59 -12.02
N ALA A 76 -8.24 1.20 -13.24
CA ALA A 76 -8.13 -0.18 -13.66
C ALA A 76 -6.80 -0.39 -14.39
N PRO A 77 -6.21 -1.60 -14.30
CA PRO A 77 -5.06 -1.97 -15.11
C PRO A 77 -5.30 -1.74 -16.60
N VAL A 78 -4.33 -1.12 -17.28
CA VAL A 78 -4.33 -1.01 -18.74
C VAL A 78 -3.26 -1.96 -19.28
N LEU A 79 -3.71 -3.04 -19.93
CA LEU A 79 -2.84 -4.12 -20.38
C LEU A 79 -2.70 -4.10 -21.90
N ALA A 80 -1.70 -3.38 -22.41
CA ALA A 80 -1.38 -3.32 -23.83
C ALA A 80 -0.34 -4.39 -24.20
N ALA A 81 -0.83 -5.61 -24.39
CA ALA A 81 -0.04 -6.80 -24.70
C ALA A 81 0.69 -6.76 -26.06
N ASP A 82 0.21 -5.97 -27.01
CA ASP A 82 0.83 -5.81 -28.32
C ASP A 82 0.48 -4.44 -28.92
N LEU A 83 1.38 -3.48 -28.78
CA LEU A 83 1.25 -2.11 -29.29
C LEU A 83 1.27 -2.03 -30.83
N THR A 84 1.65 -3.10 -31.54
CA THR A 84 1.61 -3.12 -33.01
C THR A 84 0.18 -3.23 -33.55
N GLY A 85 -0.77 -3.65 -32.69
CA GLY A 85 -2.19 -3.70 -33.02
C GLY A 85 -2.77 -2.31 -33.28
N ALA A 86 -3.49 -2.16 -34.40
CA ALA A 86 -4.06 -0.88 -34.83
C ALA A 86 -5.03 -0.24 -33.81
N SER A 87 -5.59 -1.00 -32.87
CA SER A 87 -6.42 -0.46 -31.78
C SER A 87 -5.64 0.48 -30.87
N TRP A 88 -4.36 0.22 -30.59
CA TRP A 88 -3.55 1.06 -29.70
C TRP A 88 -3.12 2.36 -30.38
N THR A 89 -2.85 2.34 -31.68
CA THR A 89 -2.65 3.58 -32.44
C THR A 89 -3.92 4.41 -32.52
N ARG A 90 -5.12 3.79 -32.57
CA ARG A 90 -6.37 4.55 -32.45
C ARG A 90 -6.60 5.13 -31.05
N ARG A 91 -6.25 4.38 -30.00
CA ARG A 91 -6.42 4.79 -28.61
C ARG A 91 -5.43 5.88 -28.20
N TRP A 92 -4.17 5.73 -28.58
CA TRP A 92 -3.10 6.69 -28.32
C TRP A 92 -2.33 7.02 -29.62
N PRO A 93 -2.88 7.93 -30.46
CA PRO A 93 -2.32 8.25 -31.77
C PRO A 93 -0.88 8.77 -31.76
N ARG A 94 -0.47 9.44 -30.69
CA ARG A 94 0.88 10.01 -30.58
C ARG A 94 1.81 9.16 -29.72
N PHE A 95 1.30 8.60 -28.62
CA PHE A 95 2.11 7.79 -27.71
C PHE A 95 2.51 6.44 -28.32
N THR A 96 1.58 5.71 -28.96
CA THR A 96 1.86 4.37 -29.49
C THR A 96 3.03 4.37 -30.50
N PRO A 97 3.07 5.27 -31.51
CA PRO A 97 4.22 5.36 -32.40
C PRO A 97 5.54 5.74 -31.69
N ALA A 98 5.48 6.55 -30.63
CA ALA A 98 6.66 6.92 -29.84
C ALA A 98 7.22 5.73 -29.05
N ALA A 99 6.34 4.94 -28.42
CA ALA A 99 6.70 3.71 -27.73
C ALA A 99 7.32 2.67 -28.67
N LEU A 100 6.72 2.46 -29.85
CA LEU A 100 7.25 1.56 -30.87
C LEU A 100 8.64 1.99 -31.38
N ARG A 101 8.87 3.29 -31.59
CA ARG A 101 10.20 3.83 -31.95
C ARG A 101 11.24 3.64 -30.85
N ALA A 102 10.81 3.64 -29.59
CA ALA A 102 11.67 3.32 -28.45
C ALA A 102 11.92 1.80 -28.29
N GLY A 103 11.40 0.97 -29.19
CA GLY A 103 11.55 -0.49 -29.16
C GLY A 103 10.62 -1.19 -28.17
N ILE A 104 9.61 -0.50 -27.63
CA ILE A 104 8.61 -1.08 -26.74
C ILE A 104 7.45 -1.63 -27.55
N LYS A 105 7.11 -2.88 -27.29
CA LYS A 105 6.03 -3.62 -27.99
C LYS A 105 4.88 -4.01 -27.08
N ALA A 106 5.07 -3.99 -25.76
CA ALA A 106 3.98 -4.13 -24.79
C ALA A 106 4.19 -3.20 -23.59
N VAL A 107 3.09 -2.74 -23.01
CA VAL A 107 3.08 -1.90 -21.81
C VAL A 107 1.91 -2.27 -20.90
N TYR A 108 2.18 -2.39 -19.61
CA TYR A 108 1.18 -2.67 -18.58
C TYR A 108 1.23 -1.56 -17.52
N ALA A 109 0.17 -0.76 -17.45
CA ALA A 109 0.03 0.27 -16.43
C ALA A 109 -0.87 -0.23 -15.31
N LEU A 110 -0.34 -0.22 -14.09
CA LEU A 110 -1.04 -0.61 -12.87
C LEU A 110 -1.31 0.62 -12.01
N PRO A 111 -2.57 0.99 -11.77
CA PRO A 111 -2.91 2.17 -10.98
C PRO A 111 -2.42 2.07 -9.53
N LEU A 112 -2.07 3.22 -8.95
CA LEU A 112 -1.60 3.31 -7.57
C LEU A 112 -2.75 3.40 -6.57
N HIS A 113 -3.30 2.24 -6.20
CA HIS A 113 -4.34 2.15 -5.17
C HIS A 113 -4.08 1.00 -4.18
N ALA A 114 -4.20 1.29 -2.89
CA ALA A 114 -3.98 0.34 -1.80
C ALA A 114 -4.78 0.77 -0.56
N GLY A 115 -5.46 -0.17 0.10
CA GLY A 115 -6.20 0.11 1.34
C GLY A 115 -7.22 1.25 1.21
N GLY A 116 -7.93 1.33 0.09
CA GLY A 116 -8.90 2.41 -0.17
C GLY A 116 -8.29 3.79 -0.46
N VAL A 117 -6.96 3.95 -0.43
CA VAL A 117 -6.29 5.19 -0.86
C VAL A 117 -5.94 5.07 -2.33
N ARG A 118 -6.12 6.18 -3.06
CA ARG A 118 -5.92 6.26 -4.50
C ARG A 118 -5.01 7.44 -4.81
N HIS A 119 -3.85 7.16 -5.36
CA HIS A 119 -2.94 8.18 -5.87
C HIS A 119 -3.24 8.43 -7.34
N ASP A 120 -3.04 9.67 -7.78
CA ASP A 120 -3.10 10.02 -9.19
C ASP A 120 -1.81 9.54 -9.88
N GLY A 121 -1.80 8.30 -10.36
CA GLY A 121 -0.61 7.70 -10.95
C GLY A 121 -0.68 6.19 -11.19
N ALA A 122 0.37 5.66 -11.81
CA ALA A 122 0.52 4.25 -12.12
C ALA A 122 1.99 3.80 -12.09
N VAL A 123 2.18 2.49 -11.93
CA VAL A 123 3.41 1.78 -12.30
C VAL A 123 3.27 1.31 -13.74
N ASP A 124 4.22 1.67 -14.59
CA ASP A 124 4.28 1.21 -15.98
C ASP A 124 5.38 0.16 -16.13
N LEU A 125 5.01 -1.00 -16.68
CA LEU A 125 5.92 -2.09 -17.02
C LEU A 125 6.05 -2.18 -18.53
N TYR A 126 7.23 -1.93 -19.06
CA TYR A 126 7.50 -1.90 -20.49
C TYR A 126 8.17 -3.20 -20.93
N HIS A 127 7.88 -3.69 -22.14
CA HIS A 127 8.52 -4.88 -22.72
C HIS A 127 8.92 -4.67 -24.18
N HIS A 128 10.03 -5.31 -24.59
CA HIS A 128 10.55 -5.28 -25.96
C HIS A 128 9.86 -6.26 -26.92
N ALA A 129 9.08 -7.20 -26.40
CA ALA A 129 8.33 -8.19 -27.16
C ALA A 129 6.82 -8.03 -26.87
N PRO A 130 5.95 -8.35 -27.85
CA PRO A 130 4.54 -8.56 -27.56
C PRO A 130 4.39 -9.76 -26.62
N GLY A 131 3.36 -9.73 -25.78
CA GLY A 131 3.07 -10.80 -24.85
C GLY A 131 1.90 -10.40 -23.99
N ARG A 132 1.17 -11.37 -23.45
CA ARG A 132 0.27 -11.08 -22.33
C ARG A 132 1.11 -11.11 -21.05
N LEU A 133 0.69 -10.35 -20.05
CA LEU A 133 1.07 -10.65 -18.67
C LEU A 133 0.36 -11.97 -18.32
N ASP A 134 0.95 -13.12 -18.66
CA ASP A 134 0.28 -14.42 -18.52
C ASP A 134 0.49 -15.05 -17.13
N GLY A 135 -0.47 -15.90 -16.73
CA GLY A 135 -0.19 -17.00 -15.80
C GLY A 135 -0.21 -16.71 -14.30
N SER A 136 -0.92 -15.68 -13.83
CA SER A 136 -1.26 -15.41 -12.43
C SER A 136 -0.10 -15.06 -11.48
N ALA A 137 1.11 -15.60 -11.63
CA ALA A 137 2.23 -15.29 -10.72
C ALA A 137 2.88 -13.94 -11.03
N VAL A 138 3.19 -13.66 -12.29
CA VAL A 138 3.75 -12.36 -12.72
C VAL A 138 2.70 -11.25 -12.58
N GLU A 139 1.45 -11.53 -12.93
CA GLU A 139 0.33 -10.60 -12.71
C GLU A 139 0.12 -10.30 -11.22
N ARG A 140 0.05 -11.32 -10.36
CA ARG A 140 0.01 -11.12 -8.91
C ARG A 140 1.23 -10.35 -8.41
N SER A 141 2.41 -10.63 -8.96
CA SER A 141 3.64 -9.95 -8.57
C SER A 141 3.59 -8.47 -8.90
N ALA A 142 3.12 -8.13 -10.10
CA ALA A 142 3.00 -6.76 -10.56
C ALA A 142 1.94 -5.99 -9.75
N VAL A 143 0.79 -6.61 -9.47
CA VAL A 143 -0.27 -6.02 -8.63
C VAL A 143 0.22 -5.81 -7.20
N ALA A 144 0.85 -6.80 -6.59
CA ALA A 144 1.42 -6.68 -5.24
C ALA A 144 2.53 -5.63 -5.18
N PHE A 145 3.35 -5.52 -6.24
CA PHE A 145 4.36 -4.49 -6.36
C PHE A 145 3.73 -3.08 -6.42
N ALA A 146 2.71 -2.89 -7.26
CA ALA A 146 1.99 -1.61 -7.34
C ALA A 146 1.32 -1.23 -6.02
N ALA A 147 0.73 -2.20 -5.32
CA ALA A 147 0.16 -2.02 -3.99
C ALA A 147 1.22 -1.56 -2.96
N ALA A 148 2.39 -2.20 -2.94
CA ALA A 148 3.47 -1.81 -2.03
C ALA A 148 4.10 -0.45 -2.35
N VAL A 149 4.24 -0.12 -3.64
CA VAL A 149 4.61 1.23 -4.07
C VAL A 149 3.60 2.25 -3.57
N THR A 150 2.30 1.92 -3.65
CA THR A 150 1.22 2.79 -3.17
C THR A 150 1.27 2.98 -1.66
N GLU A 151 1.57 1.93 -0.90
CA GLU A 151 1.76 2.02 0.55
C GLU A 151 2.94 2.94 0.90
N LEU A 152 4.09 2.79 0.23
CA LEU A 152 5.24 3.68 0.44
C LEU A 152 4.93 5.14 0.10
N LEU A 153 4.22 5.40 -1.00
CA LEU A 153 3.79 6.76 -1.34
C LEU A 153 2.80 7.32 -0.30
N THR A 154 1.94 6.47 0.26
CA THR A 154 1.00 6.87 1.32
C THR A 154 1.72 7.18 2.63
N LEU A 155 2.85 6.52 2.87
CA LEU A 155 3.73 6.75 4.01
C LEU A 155 4.55 8.03 3.89
N GLU A 156 5.07 8.34 2.70
CA GLU A 156 5.78 9.61 2.44
C GLU A 156 4.92 10.83 2.86
N ARG A 157 3.59 10.75 2.67
CA ARG A 157 2.63 11.77 3.12
C ARG A 157 2.62 12.00 4.63
N LEU A 158 2.94 10.99 5.44
CA LEU A 158 2.91 11.15 6.89
C LEU A 158 4.04 12.07 7.39
N GLU A 159 5.03 12.39 6.53
CA GLU A 159 6.22 13.19 6.86
C GLU A 159 6.99 12.59 8.05
N LEU A 160 6.93 11.28 8.21
CA LEU A 160 7.61 10.52 9.26
C LEU A 160 8.73 9.70 8.65
N ASP A 161 9.88 9.69 9.31
CA ASP A 161 10.98 8.81 8.91
C ASP A 161 10.74 7.39 9.44
N PHE A 162 10.23 6.53 8.56
CA PHE A 162 10.08 5.09 8.83
C PHE A 162 11.30 4.27 8.36
N ALA A 163 12.46 4.90 8.12
CA ALA A 163 13.61 4.25 7.50
C ALA A 163 14.06 2.95 8.17
N GLU A 164 14.31 3.05 9.46
CA GLU A 164 14.76 1.94 10.28
C GLU A 164 13.64 0.92 10.53
N ALA A 165 12.41 1.41 10.73
CA ALA A 165 11.23 0.56 11.00
C ALA A 165 11.01 -0.46 9.88
N PHE A 166 11.25 -0.03 8.63
CA PHE A 166 11.12 -0.84 7.44
C PHE A 166 12.35 -1.67 7.09
N ALA A 167 13.55 -1.18 7.41
CA ALA A 167 14.78 -1.97 7.28
C ALA A 167 14.76 -3.19 8.22
N ALA A 168 14.22 -3.04 9.43
CA ALA A 168 13.98 -4.15 10.36
C ALA A 168 12.78 -5.02 9.91
N GLY A 169 11.75 -4.37 9.38
CA GLY A 169 10.53 -5.00 8.88
C GLY A 169 10.59 -5.47 7.42
N ARG A 170 11.71 -6.08 6.98
CA ARG A 170 11.91 -6.77 5.67
C ARG A 170 10.86 -6.45 4.58
N LEU A 171 10.77 -5.17 4.21
CA LEU A 171 9.85 -4.67 3.19
C LEU A 171 10.12 -5.35 1.85
N GLY A 172 11.41 -5.52 1.54
CA GLY A 172 11.88 -6.24 0.37
C GLY A 172 11.38 -7.68 0.40
N ASP A 173 11.89 -8.52 1.29
CA ASP A 173 11.58 -9.95 1.21
C ASP A 173 10.08 -10.23 1.34
N THR A 174 9.34 -9.53 2.22
CA THR A 174 7.92 -9.85 2.48
C THR A 174 6.98 -9.42 1.35
N VAL A 175 7.11 -8.19 0.83
CA VAL A 175 6.29 -7.72 -0.29
C VAL A 175 6.63 -8.51 -1.55
N LEU A 176 7.92 -8.76 -1.77
CA LEU A 176 8.41 -9.47 -2.95
C LEU A 176 8.12 -10.97 -2.85
N ASP A 177 8.11 -11.56 -1.65
CA ASP A 177 7.63 -12.91 -1.37
C ASP A 177 6.12 -13.00 -1.58
N MET A 178 5.31 -12.06 -1.07
CA MET A 178 3.86 -12.00 -1.32
C MET A 178 3.54 -11.84 -2.81
N ALA A 179 4.26 -10.95 -3.50
CA ALA A 179 4.23 -10.78 -4.94
C ALA A 179 4.52 -12.10 -5.66
N ALA A 180 5.58 -12.80 -5.24
CA ALA A 180 5.98 -14.10 -5.75
C ALA A 180 5.13 -15.29 -5.23
N GLY A 181 4.08 -15.05 -4.43
CA GLY A 181 3.22 -16.09 -3.84
C GLY A 181 3.90 -16.97 -2.77
N LYS A 182 5.04 -16.54 -2.23
CA LYS A 182 5.76 -17.20 -1.14
C LYS A 182 5.17 -16.78 0.21
N PRO A 183 5.09 -17.70 1.18
CA PRO A 183 4.64 -17.37 2.52
C PRO A 183 5.58 -16.36 3.17
N VAL A 184 5.00 -15.32 3.78
CA VAL A 184 5.71 -14.28 4.54
C VAL A 184 6.67 -14.93 5.53
N SER A 185 7.91 -14.45 5.56
CA SER A 185 8.94 -14.99 6.44
C SER A 185 8.45 -15.09 7.91
N GLY A 186 8.59 -16.29 8.48
CA GLY A 186 7.87 -16.70 9.69
C GLY A 186 8.15 -15.94 11.00
N PRO A 187 7.39 -16.27 12.07
CA PRO A 187 7.31 -15.55 13.34
C PRO A 187 8.66 -15.36 14.08
N ALA A 188 9.66 -16.20 13.84
CA ALA A 188 10.95 -16.19 14.56
C ALA A 188 11.75 -14.89 14.40
N ALA A 189 11.69 -14.27 13.21
CA ALA A 189 12.39 -13.00 12.97
C ALA A 189 11.69 -11.80 13.62
N LEU A 190 10.35 -11.84 13.73
CA LEU A 190 9.58 -10.77 14.37
C LEU A 190 9.67 -10.81 15.90
N VAL A 191 9.94 -11.97 16.48
CA VAL A 191 10.04 -12.17 17.93
C VAL A 191 11.38 -11.67 18.50
N SER A 192 12.43 -11.64 17.70
CA SER A 192 13.79 -11.25 18.12
C SER A 192 14.09 -9.75 17.98
N ASP A 193 13.18 -8.99 17.36
CA ASP A 193 13.33 -7.55 17.12
C ASP A 193 12.82 -6.73 18.32
N ILE A 194 13.62 -5.75 18.78
CA ILE A 194 13.21 -4.80 19.85
C ILE A 194 12.50 -3.64 19.15
N PRO A 195 11.16 -3.52 19.24
CA PRO A 195 10.44 -2.53 18.46
C PRO A 195 10.61 -1.12 19.07
N GLY A 196 10.86 -0.13 18.21
CA GLY A 196 10.77 1.31 18.52
C GLY A 196 9.62 1.97 17.75
N LEU A 197 9.32 3.24 18.06
CA LEU A 197 8.46 4.07 17.21
C LEU A 197 9.31 4.92 16.26
N PRO A 198 8.87 5.10 15.00
CA PRO A 198 7.66 4.50 14.43
C PRO A 198 7.83 3.00 14.14
N LEU A 199 6.74 2.24 14.20
CA LEU A 199 6.68 0.80 13.94
C LEU A 199 5.91 0.54 12.64
N ALA A 200 6.45 -0.30 11.77
CA ALA A 200 5.77 -0.81 10.59
C ALA A 200 5.84 -2.33 10.52
N ARG A 201 4.69 -3.00 10.35
CA ARG A 201 4.59 -4.46 10.32
C ARG A 201 3.55 -4.93 9.31
N TRP A 202 3.96 -5.81 8.40
CA TRP A 202 3.03 -6.71 7.74
C TRP A 202 2.60 -7.80 8.71
N PHE A 203 1.33 -8.19 8.64
CA PHE A 203 0.78 -9.24 9.47
C PHE A 203 -0.20 -10.11 8.70
N ASP A 204 -0.32 -11.34 9.16
CA ASP A 204 -1.24 -12.36 8.72
C ASP A 204 -1.77 -13.12 9.94
N ARG A 205 -2.57 -14.16 9.72
CA ARG A 205 -3.14 -14.98 10.79
C ARG A 205 -2.09 -15.56 11.76
N SER A 206 -0.89 -15.87 11.29
CA SER A 206 0.16 -16.49 12.11
C SER A 206 0.90 -15.49 13.01
N THR A 207 0.91 -14.22 12.61
CA THR A 207 1.71 -13.16 13.23
C THR A 207 0.89 -12.17 14.08
N LEU A 208 -0.44 -12.20 14.00
CA LEU A 208 -1.37 -11.35 14.80
C LEU A 208 -0.98 -11.24 16.28
N ALA A 209 -0.67 -12.38 16.91
CA ALA A 209 -0.35 -12.42 18.34
C ALA A 209 0.98 -11.72 18.67
N ILE A 210 1.97 -11.78 17.76
CA ILE A 210 3.28 -11.14 17.94
C ILE A 210 3.12 -9.63 17.78
N VAL A 211 2.47 -9.19 16.71
CA VAL A 211 2.28 -7.76 16.43
C VAL A 211 1.43 -7.11 17.52
N ARG A 212 0.39 -7.79 18.04
CA ARG A 212 -0.38 -7.32 19.20
C ARG A 212 0.50 -7.08 20.44
N ARG A 213 1.46 -7.98 20.73
CA ARG A 213 2.39 -7.80 21.86
C ARG A 213 3.33 -6.61 21.64
N GLN A 214 3.81 -6.41 20.42
CA GLN A 214 4.65 -5.26 20.07
C GLN A 214 3.89 -3.94 20.26
N VAL A 215 2.64 -3.85 19.78
CA VAL A 215 1.77 -2.68 20.00
C VAL A 215 1.58 -2.44 21.50
N ALA A 216 1.28 -3.48 22.28
CA ALA A 216 1.10 -3.34 23.74
C ALA A 216 2.36 -2.81 24.45
N ALA A 217 3.53 -3.37 24.12
CA ALA A 217 4.80 -2.97 24.71
C ALA A 217 5.14 -1.51 24.37
N LEU A 218 5.02 -1.11 23.10
CA LEU A 218 5.26 0.26 22.67
C LEU A 218 4.26 1.24 23.28
N SER A 219 2.97 0.91 23.29
CA SER A 219 1.95 1.78 23.86
C SER A 219 2.17 2.01 25.36
N ALA A 220 2.55 0.97 26.12
CA ALA A 220 2.91 1.10 27.53
C ALA A 220 4.18 1.96 27.71
N GLY A 221 5.22 1.72 26.91
CA GLY A 221 6.47 2.49 26.94
C GLY A 221 6.31 3.97 26.59
N HIS A 222 5.25 4.33 25.85
CA HIS A 222 4.96 5.71 25.44
C HIS A 222 3.82 6.37 26.21
N GLY A 223 3.46 5.84 27.38
CA GLY A 223 2.64 6.56 28.37
C GLY A 223 1.13 6.29 28.33
N LEU A 224 0.67 5.19 27.72
CA LEU A 224 -0.70 4.72 27.97
C LEU A 224 -0.77 4.07 29.36
N THR A 225 -1.72 4.53 30.17
CA THR A 225 -2.05 3.89 31.45
C THR A 225 -2.54 2.46 31.21
N HIS A 226 -2.42 1.59 32.20
CA HIS A 226 -2.80 0.18 32.07
C HIS A 226 -4.24 0.02 31.52
N ALA A 227 -5.23 0.72 32.08
CA ALA A 227 -6.62 0.63 31.63
C ALA A 227 -6.83 1.17 30.20
N ALA A 228 -6.22 2.30 29.85
CA ALA A 228 -6.28 2.86 28.50
C ALA A 228 -5.57 1.97 27.47
N GLY A 229 -4.42 1.40 27.86
CA GLY A 229 -3.62 0.51 27.05
C GLY A 229 -4.37 -0.76 26.65
N HIS A 230 -5.14 -1.37 27.56
CA HIS A 230 -5.96 -2.54 27.23
C HIS A 230 -7.01 -2.23 26.15
N GLY A 231 -7.71 -1.10 26.28
CA GLY A 231 -8.71 -0.67 25.29
C GLY A 231 -8.07 -0.41 23.92
N TRP A 232 -6.97 0.34 23.90
CA TRP A 232 -6.22 0.64 22.68
C TRP A 232 -5.71 -0.61 21.97
N VAL A 233 -5.04 -1.51 22.69
CA VAL A 233 -4.51 -2.75 22.13
C VAL A 233 -5.63 -3.64 21.61
N LEU A 234 -6.78 -3.67 22.29
CA LEU A 234 -7.96 -4.37 21.81
C LEU A 234 -8.45 -3.76 20.49
N ALA A 235 -8.60 -2.44 20.40
CA ALA A 235 -9.02 -1.78 19.16
C ALA A 235 -8.08 -2.10 17.98
N VAL A 236 -6.77 -1.98 18.19
CA VAL A 236 -5.78 -2.31 17.17
C VAL A 236 -5.87 -3.80 16.79
N HIS A 237 -6.04 -4.69 17.76
CA HIS A 237 -6.19 -6.12 17.48
C HIS A 237 -7.45 -6.43 16.66
N GLU A 238 -8.59 -5.83 17.02
CA GLU A 238 -9.86 -5.99 16.29
C GLU A 238 -9.73 -5.48 14.84
N ALA A 239 -9.04 -4.34 14.64
CA ALA A 239 -8.76 -3.81 13.30
C ALA A 239 -7.89 -4.77 12.48
N MET A 240 -6.82 -5.30 13.07
CA MET A 240 -5.94 -6.28 12.42
C MET A 240 -6.69 -7.59 12.11
N THR A 241 -7.54 -8.07 13.01
CA THR A 241 -8.36 -9.26 12.73
C THR A 241 -9.33 -9.00 11.59
N ASN A 242 -9.94 -7.81 11.51
CA ASN A 242 -10.81 -7.48 10.40
C ASN A 242 -10.06 -7.52 9.06
N ALA A 243 -8.86 -6.94 9.02
CA ALA A 243 -7.98 -7.00 7.84
C ALA A 243 -7.62 -8.45 7.44
N VAL A 244 -7.30 -9.34 8.39
CA VAL A 244 -6.98 -10.75 8.06
C VAL A 244 -8.22 -11.52 7.59
N TRP A 245 -9.31 -11.46 8.34
CA TRP A 245 -10.46 -12.32 8.10
C TRP A 245 -11.37 -11.83 6.96
N HIS A 246 -11.42 -10.52 6.74
CA HIS A 246 -12.28 -9.89 5.75
C HIS A 246 -11.50 -9.16 4.64
N GLY A 247 -10.26 -8.75 4.91
CA GLY A 247 -9.39 -7.97 4.02
C GLY A 247 -8.41 -8.78 3.16
N GLY A 248 -8.63 -10.10 3.00
CA GLY A 248 -7.82 -10.93 2.09
C GLY A 248 -6.63 -11.66 2.75
N GLY A 249 -6.69 -11.93 4.06
CA GLY A 249 -5.77 -12.84 4.75
C GLY A 249 -4.54 -12.19 5.40
N HIS A 250 -4.26 -10.94 5.06
CA HIS A 250 -3.11 -10.19 5.54
C HIS A 250 -3.42 -8.69 5.60
N GLY A 251 -2.58 -7.93 6.28
CA GLY A 251 -2.67 -6.47 6.34
C GLY A 251 -1.35 -5.83 6.75
N GLN A 252 -1.34 -4.51 6.78
CA GLN A 252 -0.21 -3.71 7.23
C GLN A 252 -0.62 -2.87 8.44
N LEU A 253 0.26 -2.83 9.45
CA LEU A 253 0.13 -1.99 10.62
C LEU A 253 1.26 -0.96 10.61
N LEU A 254 0.88 0.29 10.81
CA LEU A 254 1.77 1.40 11.10
C LEU A 254 1.39 1.94 12.47
N LEU A 255 2.36 2.18 13.33
CA LEU A 255 2.14 2.76 14.65
C LEU A 255 3.20 3.85 14.86
N TRP A 256 2.76 5.07 15.17
CA TRP A 256 3.67 6.19 15.39
C TRP A 256 3.14 7.12 16.47
N ARG A 257 3.98 8.04 16.91
CA ARG A 257 3.62 9.11 17.84
C ARG A 257 3.83 10.45 17.15
N ARG A 258 2.83 11.33 17.25
CA ARG A 258 2.91 12.71 16.75
C ARG A 258 1.91 13.58 17.50
N ASP A 259 2.30 14.80 17.82
CA ASP A 259 1.44 15.82 18.44
C ASP A 259 0.70 15.32 19.70
N GLY A 260 1.42 14.61 20.58
CA GLY A 260 0.87 14.07 21.83
C GLY A 260 -0.17 12.96 21.64
N ARG A 261 -0.23 12.33 20.47
CA ARG A 261 -1.10 11.20 20.16
C ARG A 261 -0.29 10.00 19.70
N LEU A 262 -0.76 8.81 20.07
CA LEU A 262 -0.45 7.61 19.31
C LEU A 262 -1.41 7.50 18.15
N TRP A 263 -0.86 7.20 17.00
CA TRP A 263 -1.59 6.96 15.78
C TRP A 263 -1.30 5.53 15.34
N CYS A 264 -2.34 4.83 14.90
CA CYS A 264 -2.20 3.52 14.31
C CYS A 264 -2.99 3.49 13.00
N GLU A 265 -2.33 3.11 11.92
CA GLU A 265 -2.98 2.86 10.65
C GLU A 265 -2.96 1.34 10.41
N ILE A 266 -4.12 0.78 10.07
CA ILE A 266 -4.25 -0.59 9.61
C ILE A 266 -4.82 -0.57 8.21
N SER A 267 -4.13 -1.19 7.24
CA SER A 267 -4.60 -1.34 5.87
C SER A 267 -4.66 -2.81 5.42
N ASP A 268 -5.56 -3.08 4.48
CA ASP A 268 -5.71 -4.37 3.79
C ASP A 268 -5.93 -4.16 2.28
N HIS A 269 -5.83 -5.25 1.50
CA HIS A 269 -6.02 -5.25 0.04
C HIS A 269 -7.24 -6.11 -0.35
N GLY A 270 -8.23 -6.19 0.55
CA GLY A 270 -9.42 -7.00 0.35
C GLY A 270 -10.50 -6.29 -0.47
N PRO A 271 -11.73 -6.83 -0.48
CA PRO A 271 -12.84 -6.28 -1.25
C PRO A 271 -13.42 -4.97 -0.67
N GLY A 272 -12.84 -4.46 0.42
CA GLY A 272 -13.35 -3.32 1.17
C GLY A 272 -14.48 -3.66 2.15
N ILE A 273 -14.82 -2.70 2.99
CA ILE A 273 -15.96 -2.74 3.90
C ILE A 273 -17.15 -2.18 3.11
N GLY A 274 -18.08 -3.04 2.68
CA GLY A 274 -19.26 -2.60 1.93
C GLY A 274 -20.05 -1.50 2.66
N HIS A 275 -20.87 -0.73 1.92
CA HIS A 275 -21.63 0.45 2.38
C HIS A 275 -22.62 0.25 3.56
N THR A 276 -22.64 -0.90 4.24
CA THR A 276 -23.68 -1.28 5.21
C THR A 276 -23.22 -1.35 6.67
N ALA A 277 -22.06 -0.78 6.99
CA ALA A 277 -21.63 -0.60 8.37
C ALA A 277 -21.76 0.88 8.76
N GLU A 278 -22.93 1.31 9.23
CA GLU A 278 -23.01 2.59 9.91
C GLU A 278 -22.18 2.52 11.21
N PRO A 279 -21.13 3.33 11.35
CA PRO A 279 -20.29 3.33 12.53
C PRO A 279 -21.07 3.97 13.69
N GLY A 280 -21.43 3.21 14.73
CA GLY A 280 -21.94 3.78 16.00
C GLY A 280 -23.11 3.05 16.66
N CYS A 281 -23.80 2.15 15.96
CA CYS A 281 -24.89 1.39 16.60
C CYS A 281 -24.36 0.24 17.46
N ARG A 282 -24.79 0.18 18.73
CA ARG A 282 -24.47 -0.95 19.61
C ARG A 282 -25.06 -2.23 18.99
N PRO A 283 -24.24 -3.25 18.68
CA PRO A 283 -24.76 -4.49 18.12
C PRO A 283 -25.60 -5.26 19.15
N ASP A 284 -26.70 -5.87 18.69
CA ASP A 284 -27.56 -6.73 19.50
C ASP A 284 -26.75 -7.92 20.06
N PRO A 285 -26.81 -8.20 21.38
CA PRO A 285 -26.21 -9.38 21.98
C PRO A 285 -26.61 -10.71 21.33
N ARG A 286 -27.84 -10.78 20.78
CA ARG A 286 -28.45 -11.99 20.19
C ARG A 286 -28.42 -12.00 18.65
N GLY A 287 -28.10 -10.87 18.01
CA GLY A 287 -27.95 -10.76 16.57
C GLY A 287 -26.57 -11.22 16.11
N GLY A 288 -26.49 -12.41 15.52
CA GLY A 288 -25.26 -12.96 14.97
C GLY A 288 -24.69 -12.08 13.86
N ARG A 289 -23.69 -11.26 14.17
CA ARG A 289 -22.64 -10.77 13.27
C ARG A 289 -21.50 -10.23 14.13
N ALA A 290 -20.48 -11.05 14.37
CA ALA A 290 -19.26 -10.67 15.08
C ALA A 290 -18.61 -9.40 14.47
N GLU A 291 -18.75 -9.21 13.16
CA GLU A 291 -18.32 -8.04 12.38
C GLU A 291 -18.74 -6.69 12.97
N ARG A 292 -19.97 -6.59 13.51
CA ARG A 292 -20.51 -5.32 14.04
C ARG A 292 -19.98 -4.97 15.43
N ARG A 293 -19.38 -5.94 16.14
CA ARG A 293 -18.78 -5.73 17.46
C ARG A 293 -17.37 -5.16 17.36
N GLY A 294 -16.57 -5.62 16.41
CA GLY A 294 -15.19 -5.16 16.23
C GLY A 294 -15.10 -3.66 15.97
N LEU A 295 -15.80 -3.16 14.94
CA LEU A 295 -15.82 -1.72 14.62
C LEU A 295 -16.36 -0.86 15.77
N TRP A 296 -17.40 -1.33 16.46
CA TRP A 296 -17.95 -0.63 17.63
C TRP A 296 -16.95 -0.54 18.80
N LEU A 297 -16.20 -1.62 19.06
CA LEU A 297 -15.15 -1.63 20.08
C LEU A 297 -14.02 -0.67 19.73
N ILE A 298 -13.62 -0.63 18.46
CA ILE A 298 -12.60 0.27 17.95
C ILE A 298 -12.99 1.73 18.20
N GLN A 299 -14.21 2.12 17.82
CA GLN A 299 -14.71 3.48 18.01
C GLN A 299 -14.73 3.91 19.47
N ARG A 300 -15.08 3.00 20.38
CA ARG A 300 -15.18 3.32 21.81
C ARG A 300 -13.82 3.47 22.49
N ALA A 301 -12.83 2.71 22.05
CA ALA A 301 -11.50 2.68 22.65
C ALA A 301 -10.57 3.79 22.13
N CYS A 302 -10.85 4.34 20.95
CA CYS A 302 -10.00 5.35 20.32
C CYS A 302 -10.53 6.78 20.53
N THR A 303 -9.63 7.75 20.47
CA THR A 303 -9.99 9.19 20.44
C THR A 303 -10.55 9.60 19.08
N SER A 304 -10.05 9.01 17.99
CA SER A 304 -10.62 9.16 16.65
C SER A 304 -10.47 7.87 15.86
N LEU A 305 -11.35 7.67 14.89
CA LEU A 305 -11.30 6.60 13.89
C LEU A 305 -11.75 7.18 12.55
N ASP A 306 -10.87 7.15 11.57
CA ASP A 306 -11.20 7.44 10.17
C ASP A 306 -11.11 6.15 9.36
N ILE A 307 -12.12 5.89 8.53
CA ILE A 307 -12.19 4.68 7.70
C ILE A 307 -12.21 5.13 6.25
N THR A 308 -11.23 4.69 5.48
CA THR A 308 -11.19 4.81 4.02
C THR A 308 -11.34 3.42 3.44
N THR A 309 -12.28 3.20 2.54
CA THR A 309 -12.48 1.87 1.96
C THR A 309 -13.10 1.95 0.58
N ASP A 310 -12.71 1.01 -0.27
CA ASP A 310 -13.32 0.78 -1.57
C ASP A 310 -13.01 -0.66 -2.03
N THR A 311 -13.28 -0.95 -3.31
CA THR A 311 -13.03 -2.27 -3.91
C THR A 311 -11.56 -2.71 -3.96
N THR A 312 -10.62 -1.86 -3.53
CA THR A 312 -9.17 -2.11 -3.49
C THR A 312 -8.65 -2.32 -2.07
N GLY A 313 -9.52 -2.24 -1.06
CA GLY A 313 -9.20 -2.55 0.33
C GLY A 313 -9.81 -1.57 1.33
N SER A 314 -9.35 -1.68 2.56
CA SER A 314 -9.74 -0.79 3.65
C SER A 314 -8.52 -0.25 4.37
N ARG A 315 -8.64 0.96 4.91
CA ARG A 315 -7.66 1.62 5.77
C ARG A 315 -8.38 2.25 6.95
N LEU A 316 -7.99 1.85 8.14
CA LEU A 316 -8.47 2.38 9.40
C LEU A 316 -7.34 3.20 10.00
N LEU A 317 -7.58 4.49 10.22
CA LEU A 317 -6.68 5.39 10.94
C LEU A 317 -7.25 5.65 12.33
N LEU A 318 -6.59 5.12 13.35
CA LEU A 318 -6.95 5.21 14.75
C LEU A 318 -6.03 6.21 15.43
N SER A 319 -6.55 7.02 16.36
CA SER A 319 -5.70 7.80 17.26
C SER A 319 -6.11 7.66 18.71
N TYR A 320 -5.13 7.78 19.60
CA TYR A 320 -5.32 7.87 21.04
C TYR A 320 -4.52 9.04 21.62
N ARG A 321 -5.18 9.92 22.37
CA ARG A 321 -4.53 11.07 23.02
C ARG A 321 -3.77 10.62 24.27
N LEU A 322 -2.48 10.92 24.32
CA LEU A 322 -1.63 10.66 25.48
C LEU A 322 -1.93 11.71 26.56
N GLN A 323 -2.05 11.26 27.82
CA GLN A 323 -2.39 12.16 28.94
C GLN A 323 -1.20 13.00 29.43
N HIS A 324 0.03 12.68 28.99
CA HIS A 324 1.23 13.46 29.27
C HIS A 324 2.04 13.70 27.98
N PRO A 325 2.22 14.95 27.54
CA PRO A 325 3.24 15.27 26.55
C PRO A 325 4.59 15.09 27.24
N GLN A 326 5.36 14.05 26.90
CA GLN A 326 6.76 14.04 27.31
C GLN A 326 7.46 15.21 26.64
N SER A 327 7.97 16.11 27.48
CA SER A 327 8.84 17.22 27.13
C SER A 327 10.07 16.72 26.38
N SER A 328 10.35 17.39 25.25
CA SER A 328 11.65 17.58 24.58
C SER A 328 12.55 16.36 24.38
#